data_AF-A0A1H7LDB2-F1
#
_entry.id   AF-A0A1H7LDB2-F1
#
_cell.length_a   1.000
_cell.length_b   1.000
_cell.length_c   1.000
_cell.angle_alpha   90.00
_cell.angle_beta   90.00
_cell.angle_gamma   90.00
#
_symmetry.space_group_name_H-M   'P 1'
#
loop_
_entity.id
_entity.type
_entity.pdbx_description
1 polymer ?
#
loop_
_entity_poly.entity_id
_entity_poly.type
_entity_poly.pdbx_seq_one_letter_code
_entity_poly.pdbx_strand_id
1 'polypeptide(L)'
;MNSILEALYNGRLRPDETMMPTHPEYKMLGRQIAALTEQWKSRLSEDEFRELEQLFDLCGQCDGMHSEAAFVQGFRLGANMLIEVMSQREESVLANSTNCSVGMI
;
A
#
# COMPACT_ATOMS: atom_id res chain seq x y z
N MET A 1 -1.96 -10.80 -21.81
CA MET A 1 -2.28 -10.00 -20.61
C MET A 1 -2.46 -10.99 -19.49
N ASN A 2 -1.55 -11.05 -18.52
CA ASN A 2 -1.71 -11.99 -17.39
C ASN A 2 -2.72 -11.40 -16.41
N SER A 3 -3.62 -12.22 -15.88
CA SER A 3 -4.59 -11.73 -14.88
C SER A 3 -3.90 -11.45 -13.54
N ILE A 4 -4.52 -10.62 -12.69
CA ILE A 4 -4.03 -10.42 -11.31
C ILE A 4 -3.97 -11.76 -10.54
N LEU A 5 -4.90 -12.68 -10.82
CA LEU A 5 -4.93 -14.02 -10.20
C LEU A 5 -3.77 -14.89 -10.65
N GLU A 6 -3.41 -14.86 -11.94
CA GLU A 6 -2.22 -15.55 -12.45
C GLU A 6 -0.93 -14.92 -11.93
N ALA A 7 -0.89 -13.59 -11.77
CA ALA A 7 0.24 -12.92 -11.16
C ALA A 7 0.41 -13.35 -9.69
N LEU A 8 -0.69 -13.45 -8.94
CA LEU A 8 -0.71 -13.96 -7.57
C LEU A 8 -0.27 -15.42 -7.50
N TYR A 9 -0.87 -16.31 -8.29
CA TYR A 9 -0.56 -17.75 -8.32
C TYR A 9 0.93 -18.02 -8.56
N ASN A 10 1.54 -17.25 -9.46
CA ASN A 10 2.96 -17.38 -9.79
C ASN A 10 3.89 -16.55 -8.87
N GLY A 11 3.37 -15.94 -7.80
CA GLY A 11 4.17 -15.16 -6.84
C GLY A 11 4.77 -13.87 -7.39
N ARG A 12 4.20 -13.33 -8.48
CA ARG A 12 4.64 -12.08 -9.14
C ARG A 12 3.96 -10.83 -8.58
N LEU A 13 2.91 -11.00 -7.76
CA LEU A 13 2.27 -9.90 -7.05
C LEU A 13 3.00 -9.68 -5.71
N ARG A 14 4.00 -8.79 -5.71
CA ARG A 14 4.79 -8.43 -4.53
C ARG A 14 4.79 -6.91 -4.33
N PRO A 15 3.73 -6.37 -3.70
CA PRO A 15 3.60 -4.92 -3.51
C PRO A 15 4.75 -4.33 -2.69
N ASP A 16 5.24 -5.06 -1.70
CA ASP A 16 6.37 -4.70 -0.83
C ASP A 16 7.68 -4.49 -1.61
N GLU A 17 7.93 -5.29 -2.65
CA GLU A 17 9.14 -5.16 -3.48
C GLU A 17 8.99 -4.10 -4.59
N THR A 18 7.77 -3.88 -5.06
CA THR A 18 7.49 -3.06 -6.25
C THR A 18 7.01 -1.65 -5.92
N MET A 19 6.44 -1.42 -4.73
CA MET A 19 6.01 -0.11 -4.24
C MET A 19 7.16 0.61 -3.53
N MET A 20 8.27 0.79 -4.25
CA MET A 20 9.32 1.69 -3.76
C MET A 20 8.85 3.14 -3.85
N PRO A 21 9.03 3.96 -2.80
CA PRO A 21 8.71 5.37 -2.86
C PRO A 21 9.45 6.03 -4.03
N THR A 22 8.69 6.60 -4.97
CA THR A 22 9.23 7.27 -6.16
C THR A 22 9.62 8.71 -5.88
N HIS A 23 9.22 9.24 -4.71
CA HIS A 23 9.49 10.62 -4.32
C HIS A 23 11.01 10.86 -4.24
N PRO A 24 11.57 11.86 -4.93
CA PRO A 24 13.02 12.10 -4.97
C PRO A 24 13.64 12.29 -3.58
N GLU A 25 12.89 12.87 -2.64
CA GLU A 25 13.31 13.08 -1.26
C GLU A 25 13.59 11.79 -0.52
N TYR A 26 12.86 10.70 -0.80
CA TYR A 26 13.09 9.41 -0.15
C TYR A 26 14.53 8.92 -0.37
N LYS A 27 15.02 9.00 -1.61
CA LYS A 27 16.40 8.64 -1.94
C LYS A 27 17.42 9.58 -1.29
N MET A 28 17.09 10.87 -1.18
CA MET A 28 17.96 11.84 -0.51
C MET A 28 18.06 11.56 0.99
N LEU A 29 16.93 11.34 1.66
CA LEU A 29 16.87 11.00 3.07
C LEU A 29 17.61 9.69 3.36
N GLY A 30 17.41 8.66 2.54
CA GLY A 30 18.15 7.39 2.68
C GLY A 30 19.67 7.57 2.61
N ARG A 31 20.18 8.44 1.73
CA ARG A 31 21.61 8.76 1.67
C ARG A 31 22.09 9.53 2.92
N GLN A 32 21.27 10.46 3.43
CA GLN A 32 21.60 11.21 4.64
C GLN A 32 21.66 10.29 5.87
N ILE A 33 20.70 9.38 5.99
CA ILE A 33 20.68 8.34 7.03
C ILE A 33 21.97 7.52 6.96
N ALA A 34 22.30 6.96 5.79
CA ALA A 34 23.51 6.15 5.62
C ALA A 34 24.79 6.93 5.97
N ALA A 35 24.90 8.20 5.56
CA ALA A 35 26.05 9.04 5.89
C ALA A 35 26.20 9.30 7.39
N LEU A 36 25.09 9.56 8.09
CA LEU A 36 25.08 9.75 9.55
C LEU A 36 25.43 8.45 10.29
N THR A 37 24.90 7.30 9.84
CA THR A 37 25.21 5.99 10.41
C THR A 37 26.71 5.68 10.31
N GLU A 38 27.33 5.97 9.16
CA GLU A 38 28.79 5.78 9.00
C GLU A 38 29.61 6.72 9.89
N GLN A 39 29.16 7.97 10.05
CA GLN A 39 29.79 8.89 11.01
C GLN A 39 29.71 8.35 12.44
N TRP A 40 28.56 7.81 12.85
CA TRP A 40 28.42 7.20 14.16
C TRP A 40 29.30 5.96 14.33
N LYS A 41 29.41 5.13 13.30
CA LYS A 41 30.31 3.96 13.30
C LYS A 41 31.77 4.32 13.55
N SER A 42 32.23 5.46 13.03
CA SER A 42 33.60 5.94 13.27
C SER A 42 33.83 6.58 14.65
N ARG A 43 32.76 6.94 15.36
CA ARG A 43 32.83 7.69 16.64
C ARG A 43 32.53 6.84 17.86
N LEU A 44 31.70 5.81 17.71
CA LEU A 44 31.24 4.94 18.79
C LEU A 44 32.17 3.72 18.93
N SER A 45 32.20 3.16 20.13
CA SER A 45 32.75 1.81 20.33
C SER A 45 31.86 0.76 19.65
N GLU A 46 32.40 -0.45 19.50
CA GLU A 46 31.67 -1.55 18.86
C GLU A 46 30.38 -1.94 19.63
N ASP A 47 30.42 -1.89 20.97
CA ASP A 47 29.25 -2.16 21.82
C ASP A 47 28.18 -1.07 21.69
N GLU A 48 28.58 0.21 21.75
CA GLU A 48 27.65 1.33 21.58
C GLU A 48 27.02 1.35 20.18
N PHE A 49 27.80 1.00 19.15
CA PHE A 49 27.28 0.90 17.79
C PHE A 49 26.30 -0.27 17.63
N ARG A 50 26.56 -1.42 18.29
CA ARG A 50 25.60 -2.54 18.33
C ARG A 50 24.27 -2.16 18.98
N GLU A 51 24.31 -1.42 20.09
CA GLU A 51 23.08 -0.94 20.74
C GLU A 51 22.27 -0.01 19.82
N LEU A 52 22.97 0.84 19.06
CA LEU A 52 22.36 1.71 18.06
C LEU A 52 21.78 0.92 16.87
N GLU A 53 22.45 -0.13 16.39
CA GLU A 53 21.90 -1.04 15.37
C GLU A 53 20.63 -1.71 15.88
N GLN A 54 20.63 -2.18 17.13
CA GLN A 54 19.45 -2.77 17.76
C GLN A 54 18.28 -1.76 17.85
N LEU A 55 18.56 -0.48 18.14
CA LEU A 55 17.54 0.57 18.10
C LEU A 55 16.94 0.71 16.69
N PHE A 56 17.77 0.75 15.65
CA PHE A 56 17.29 0.82 14.26
C PHE A 56 16.45 -0.40 13.88
N ASP A 57 16.84 -1.59 14.30
CA ASP A 57 16.06 -2.82 14.07
C ASP A 57 14.68 -2.76 14.74
N LEU A 58 14.61 -2.24 15.97
CA LEU A 58 13.35 -2.07 16.69
C LEU A 58 12.46 -1.02 16.02
N CYS A 59 13.03 0.11 15.58
CA CYS A 59 12.30 1.11 14.80
C CYS A 59 11.76 0.50 13.50
N GLY A 60 12.58 -0.22 12.74
CA GLY A 60 12.19 -0.88 11.50
C GLY A 60 11.07 -1.90 11.69
N GLN A 61 11.10 -2.68 12.79
CA GLN A 61 10.02 -3.60 13.13
C GLN A 61 8.71 -2.86 13.44
N CYS A 62 8.77 -1.80 14.23
CA CYS A 62 7.59 -0.97 14.56
C CYS A 62 6.97 -0.36 13.30
N ASP A 63 7.79 0.24 12.43
CA ASP A 63 7.37 0.83 11.16
C ASP A 63 6.81 -0.23 10.21
N GLY A 64 7.39 -1.44 10.20
CA GLY A 64 6.88 -2.59 9.47
C GLY A 64 5.48 -3.01 9.91
N MET A 65 5.27 -3.16 11.22
CA MET A 65 3.94 -3.47 11.78
C MET A 65 2.90 -2.41 11.44
N HIS A 66 3.26 -1.13 11.51
CA HIS A 66 2.39 -0.04 11.12
C HIS A 66 2.03 -0.09 9.63
N SER A 67 3.04 -0.31 8.77
CA SER A 67 2.88 -0.38 7.32
C SER A 67 2.00 -1.56 6.90
N GLU A 68 2.16 -2.74 7.52
CA GLU A 68 1.32 -3.91 7.30
C GLU A 68 -0.14 -3.61 7.69
N ALA A 69 -0.36 -3.04 8.87
CA ALA A 69 -1.71 -2.69 9.33
C ALA A 69 -2.38 -1.68 8.40
N ALA A 70 -1.65 -0.64 7.98
CA ALA A 70 -2.13 0.37 7.04
C ALA A 70 -2.48 -0.25 5.67
N PHE A 71 -1.64 -1.15 5.16
CA PHE A 71 -1.88 -1.85 3.89
C PHE A 71 -3.16 -2.69 3.95
N VAL A 72 -3.31 -3.54 4.98
CA VAL A 72 -4.49 -4.40 5.13
C VAL A 72 -5.77 -3.58 5.30
N GLN A 73 -5.75 -2.56 6.15
CA GLN A 73 -6.91 -1.70 6.37
C GLN A 73 -7.27 -0.89 5.12
N GLY A 74 -6.27 -0.32 4.44
CA GLY A 74 -6.46 0.43 3.21
C GLY A 74 -7.04 -0.41 2.08
N PHE A 75 -6.57 -1.64 1.89
CA PHE A 75 -7.09 -2.55 0.87
C PHE A 75 -8.55 -2.95 1.17
N ARG A 76 -8.88 -3.26 2.42
CA ARG A 76 -10.26 -3.56 2.84
C ARG A 76 -11.18 -2.36 2.62
N LEU A 77 -10.74 -1.16 2.98
CA LEU A 77 -11.51 0.06 2.76
C LEU A 77 -11.77 0.29 1.26
N GLY A 78 -10.73 0.19 0.43
CA GLY A 78 -10.87 0.35 -1.02
C GLY A 78 -11.80 -0.68 -1.65
N ALA A 79 -11.74 -1.94 -1.23
CA ALA A 79 -12.65 -2.98 -1.69
C ALA A 79 -14.11 -2.70 -1.30
N ASN A 80 -14.35 -2.25 -0.06
CA ASN A 80 -15.69 -1.87 0.39
C ASN A 80 -16.25 -0.68 -0.41
N MET A 81 -15.43 0.34 -0.67
CA MET A 81 -15.82 1.48 -1.51
C MET A 81 -16.19 1.03 -2.94
N LEU A 82 -15.41 0.12 -3.53
CA LEU A 82 -15.71 -0.42 -4.85
C LEU A 82 -17.04 -1.18 -4.86
N ILE A 83 -17.28 -2.03 -3.86
CA ILE A 83 -18.53 -2.78 -3.73
C ILE A 83 -19.71 -1.80 -3.62
N GLU A 84 -19.61 -0.76 -2.79
CA GLU A 84 -20.65 0.25 -2.62
C GLU A 84 -20.99 0.94 -3.95
N VAL A 85 -19.99 1.45 -4.67
CA VAL A 85 -20.17 2.13 -5.97
C VAL A 85 -20.78 1.19 -7.01
N MET A 86 -20.35 -0.08 -7.05
CA MET A 86 -20.89 -1.05 -8.00
C MET A 86 -22.32 -1.48 -7.65
N SER A 87 -22.65 -1.59 -6.37
CA SER A 87 -23.99 -1.99 -5.88
C SER A 87 -25.04 -0.91 -6.18
N GLN A 88 -24.67 0.37 -6.17
CA GLN A 88 -25.55 1.48 -6.55
C GLN A 88 -25.78 1.61 -8.06
N ARG A 89 -25.09 0.82 -8.91
CA ARG A 89 -25.24 0.87 -10.37
C ARG A 89 -26.48 0.11 -10.88
N GLU A 90 -27.14 -0.69 -10.04
CA GLU A 90 -28.33 -1.48 -10.43
C GLU A 90 -29.66 -0.71 -10.31
N GLU A 91 -29.76 0.36 -9.51
CA GLU A 91 -31.02 1.13 -9.37
C GLU A 91 -31.30 2.13 -10.50
N SER A 92 -30.31 2.46 -11.35
CA SER A 92 -30.48 3.51 -12.37
C SER A 92 -30.83 3.02 -13.78
N VAL A 93 -30.94 1.70 -14.03
CA VAL A 93 -31.23 1.15 -15.38
C VAL A 93 -32.67 0.62 -15.54
N LEU A 94 -33.43 0.47 -14.46
CA LEU A 94 -34.81 -0.08 -14.53
C LEU A 94 -35.93 0.95 -14.40
N ALA A 95 -35.63 2.24 -14.19
CA ALA A 95 -36.66 3.28 -14.01
C ALA A 95 -37.20 3.89 -15.33
N ASN A 96 -36.65 3.56 -16.50
CA ASN A 96 -36.99 4.23 -17.77
C ASN A 96 -37.78 3.39 -18.78
N SER A 97 -38.30 2.20 -18.42
CA SER A 97 -38.96 1.31 -19.41
C SER A 97 -40.46 1.07 -19.21
N THR A 98 -41.20 1.88 -18.44
CA THR A 98 -42.64 1.62 -18.22
C THR A 98 -43.64 2.68 -18.65
N ASN A 99 -43.25 3.69 -19.45
CA ASN A 99 -44.24 4.61 -20.04
C ASN A 99 -43.97 4.86 -21.53
N CYS A 100 -44.09 3.79 -22.34
CA CYS A 100 -44.31 3.95 -23.77
C CYS A 100 -45.39 2.96 -24.23
N SER A 101 -46.53 3.52 -24.67
CA SER A 101 -47.65 2.85 -25.37
C SER A 101 -48.50 1.95 -24.46
N VAL A 102 -49.80 2.17 -24.29
CA VAL A 102 -50.82 2.10 -25.34
C VAL A 102 -51.93 3.11 -25.06
N GLY A 103 -52.17 4.00 -26.03
CA GLY A 103 -53.49 4.61 -26.18
C GLY A 103 -54.37 3.68 -27.01
N MET A 104 -55.63 3.50 -26.62
CA MET A 104 -56.75 3.35 -27.55
C MET A 104 -58.07 3.30 -26.79
N ILE A 105 -59.03 4.09 -27.30
CA ILE A 105 -60.48 4.15 -27.05
C ILE A 105 -60.92 4.87 -25.77
#